data_AF-A0A690LNZ2-F1
#
_entry.id   AF-A0A690LNZ2-F1
#
_cell.length_a   1.000
_cell.length_b   1.000
_cell.length_c   1.000
_cell.angle_alpha   90.00
_cell.angle_beta   90.00
_cell.angle_gamma   90.00
#
_symmetry.space_group_name_H-M   'P 1'
#
loop_
_entity.id
_entity.type
_entity.pdbx_description
1 polymer ?
#
loop_
_entity_poly.entity_id
_entity_poly.type
_entity_poly.pdbx_seq_one_letter_code
_entity_poly.pdbx_strand_id
1 'polypeptide(L)'
;ENYGRLSLVKNDGRDIAISGTGLSAAGFGDGQMVSQSSVSLRETKGQISAQIADAMGFNNYEGGGKFLADYSSISSYMSAAGSGMSAGSGFSVGSGKDMSLMLSANVGFIGTQQSMLSNFYTVSAGSGFSAGSGQSQFAQMKATALGATDKTAGVTTLKGAMAVMDVAETAITNLDTIRADLGSIQNQITATINNITVTQVNVKSAESTIRDVDFASESANYSKANILAQSGSYALAQANASQQNVLRLLQ
;
A
#
# COMPACT_ATOMS: atom_id res chain seq x y z
N GLU A 1 15.67 21.43 -30.04
CA GLU A 1 14.24 21.77 -29.89
C GLU A 1 13.77 21.26 -28.55
N ASN A 2 12.81 21.94 -27.89
CA ASN A 2 12.28 21.54 -26.58
C ASN A 2 10.80 21.20 -26.74
N TYR A 3 10.43 19.96 -26.41
CA TYR A 3 9.07 19.43 -26.49
C TYR A 3 8.40 19.31 -25.11
N GLY A 4 9.07 19.76 -24.04
CA GLY A 4 8.62 19.62 -22.66
C GLY A 4 8.96 18.27 -22.03
N ARG A 5 8.36 17.99 -20.86
CA ARG A 5 8.47 16.73 -20.14
C ARG A 5 7.08 16.15 -19.92
N LEU A 6 7.00 14.83 -19.87
CA LEU A 6 5.80 14.10 -19.48
C LEU A 6 5.93 13.65 -18.01
N SER A 7 4.86 13.84 -17.24
CA SER A 7 4.76 13.39 -15.85
C SER A 7 3.54 12.48 -15.75
N LEU A 8 3.72 11.32 -15.13
CA LEU A 8 2.70 10.31 -14.96
C LEU A 8 2.50 10.08 -13.47
N VAL A 9 1.24 10.01 -13.05
CA VAL A 9 0.85 9.81 -11.64
C VAL A 9 0.00 8.55 -11.57
N LYS A 10 0.28 7.71 -10.57
CA LYS A 10 -0.49 6.49 -10.30
C LYS A 10 -0.83 6.41 -8.83
N ASN A 11 -2.05 5.97 -8.53
CA ASN A 11 -2.64 6.06 -7.20
C ASN A 11 -2.54 4.75 -6.39
N ASP A 12 -1.74 3.78 -6.83
CA ASP A 12 -1.60 2.47 -6.14
C ASP A 12 -0.22 2.21 -5.54
N GLY A 13 0.70 3.19 -5.64
CA GLY A 13 2.07 3.09 -5.11
C GLY A 13 2.99 2.10 -5.82
N ARG A 14 2.49 1.35 -6.82
CA ARG A 14 3.31 0.46 -7.65
C ARG A 14 3.90 1.24 -8.83
N ASP A 15 4.95 0.69 -9.41
CA ASP A 15 5.60 1.27 -10.57
C ASP A 15 4.65 1.39 -11.78
N ILE A 16 4.94 2.35 -12.67
CA ILE A 16 4.33 2.50 -13.98
C ILE A 16 5.29 1.87 -14.99
N ALA A 17 5.09 0.60 -15.29
CA ALA A 17 5.89 -0.10 -16.29
C ALA A 17 5.52 0.38 -17.72
N ILE A 18 6.28 1.33 -18.25
CA ILE A 18 6.10 1.84 -19.61
C ILE A 18 6.99 1.04 -20.56
N SER A 19 6.40 0.55 -21.65
CA SER A 19 7.14 -0.06 -22.76
C SER A 19 6.45 0.27 -24.08
N GLY A 20 7.23 0.42 -25.15
CA GLY A 20 6.68 0.78 -26.46
C GLY A 20 7.75 1.25 -27.43
N THR A 21 7.31 1.65 -28.62
CA THR A 21 8.17 2.21 -29.67
C THR A 21 8.18 3.73 -29.59
N GLY A 22 9.35 4.35 -29.80
CA GLY A 22 9.46 5.82 -29.87
C GLY A 22 9.44 6.54 -28.51
N LEU A 23 9.72 5.85 -27.40
CA LEU A 23 9.72 6.44 -26.06
C LEU A 23 10.74 7.58 -25.87
N SER A 24 11.80 7.61 -26.68
CA SER A 24 12.80 8.68 -26.66
C SER A 24 12.21 10.06 -26.98
N ALA A 25 11.12 10.12 -27.75
CA ALA A 25 10.43 11.37 -28.06
C ALA A 25 9.68 11.96 -26.85
N ALA A 26 9.28 11.10 -25.90
CA ALA A 26 8.59 11.49 -24.67
C ALA A 26 9.54 11.63 -23.47
N GLY A 27 10.84 11.38 -23.64
CA GLY A 27 11.82 11.47 -22.54
C GLY A 27 11.98 10.19 -21.71
N PHE A 28 11.45 9.04 -22.17
CA PHE A 28 11.51 7.75 -21.48
C PHE A 28 12.28 6.67 -22.27
N GLY A 29 13.12 7.08 -23.23
CA GLY A 29 13.91 6.15 -24.03
C GLY A 29 15.19 5.69 -23.32
N ASP A 30 15.79 4.63 -23.86
CA ASP A 30 17.06 4.10 -23.36
C ASP A 30 18.15 5.18 -23.38
N GLY A 31 18.78 5.41 -22.22
CA GLY A 31 19.82 6.43 -22.04
C GLY A 31 19.32 7.79 -21.55
N GLN A 32 18.00 7.99 -21.41
CA GLN A 32 17.44 9.16 -20.73
C GLN A 32 17.26 8.86 -19.24
N MET A 33 17.57 9.85 -18.39
CA MET A 33 17.38 9.72 -16.95
C MET A 33 15.94 10.09 -16.59
N VAL A 34 15.32 9.26 -15.76
CA VAL A 34 13.92 9.40 -15.37
C VAL A 34 13.81 9.38 -13.85
N SER A 35 13.10 10.36 -13.30
CA SER A 35 12.80 10.42 -11.87
C SER A 35 11.48 9.74 -11.57
N GLN A 36 11.49 8.79 -10.63
CA GLN A 36 10.28 8.13 -10.12
C GLN A 36 10.32 8.02 -8.59
N SER A 37 9.17 8.19 -7.94
CA SER A 37 9.05 8.08 -6.49
C SER A 37 7.60 7.82 -6.09
N SER A 38 7.42 7.07 -4.99
CA SER A 38 6.13 6.91 -4.31
C SER A 38 6.14 7.75 -3.03
N VAL A 39 5.10 8.55 -2.81
CA VAL A 39 4.99 9.44 -1.64
C VAL A 39 3.79 9.05 -0.80
N SER A 40 3.98 8.89 0.49
CA SER A 40 2.91 8.65 1.45
C SER A 40 2.24 9.96 1.89
N LEU A 41 0.99 9.87 2.35
CA LEU A 41 0.25 11.02 2.90
C LEU A 41 0.96 11.69 4.09
N ARG A 42 1.84 10.97 4.80
CA ARG A 42 2.64 11.55 5.88
C ARG A 42 3.79 12.39 5.34
N GLU A 43 4.47 11.91 4.30
CA GLU A 43 5.62 12.58 3.70
C GLU A 43 5.23 13.89 3.02
N THR A 44 3.99 14.01 2.52
CA THR A 44 3.50 15.27 1.93
C THR A 44 3.42 16.42 2.94
N LYS A 45 3.46 16.16 4.25
CA LYS A 45 3.52 17.21 5.28
C LYS A 45 4.94 17.75 5.50
N GLY A 46 5.96 16.99 5.13
CA GLY A 46 7.36 17.35 5.30
C GLY A 46 7.88 18.24 4.18
N GLN A 47 9.13 18.71 4.35
CA GLN A 47 9.87 19.33 3.25
C GLN A 47 10.02 18.31 2.11
N ILE A 48 9.77 18.75 0.88
CA ILE A 48 9.84 17.88 -0.30
C ILE A 48 11.29 17.85 -0.75
N SER A 49 11.90 16.66 -0.77
CA SER A 49 13.28 16.52 -1.25
C SER A 49 13.39 16.85 -2.74
N ALA A 50 14.57 17.30 -3.18
CA ALA A 50 14.80 17.65 -4.59
C ALA A 50 14.47 16.51 -5.57
N GLN A 51 14.67 15.25 -5.18
CA GLN A 51 14.36 14.07 -5.99
C GLN A 51 12.85 13.87 -6.13
N ILE A 52 12.11 13.96 -5.02
CA ILE A 52 10.65 13.84 -5.02
C ILE A 52 10.03 15.01 -5.78
N ALA A 53 10.59 16.23 -5.64
CA ALA A 53 10.16 17.40 -6.39
C ALA A 53 10.30 17.21 -7.91
N ASP A 54 11.41 16.62 -8.38
CA ASP A 54 11.57 16.32 -9.80
C ASP A 54 10.57 15.27 -10.29
N ALA A 55 10.34 14.20 -9.52
CA ALA A 55 9.34 13.17 -9.83
C ALA A 55 7.90 13.74 -9.87
N MET A 56 7.58 14.70 -9.00
CA MET A 56 6.28 15.40 -8.98
C MET A 56 6.15 16.49 -10.06
N GLY A 57 7.16 16.67 -10.92
CA GLY A 57 7.11 17.62 -12.03
C GLY A 57 7.18 19.09 -11.60
N PHE A 58 7.91 19.40 -10.53
CA PHE A 58 8.17 20.79 -10.13
C PHE A 58 9.07 21.54 -11.11
N ASN A 59 9.95 20.81 -11.78
CA ASN A 59 11.05 21.39 -12.55
C ASN A 59 10.84 21.10 -14.04
N ASN A 60 11.00 22.13 -14.88
CA ASN A 60 10.84 22.04 -16.33
C ASN A 60 11.98 21.24 -17.01
N TYR A 61 13.11 21.10 -16.32
CA TYR A 61 14.27 20.29 -16.70
C TYR A 61 14.77 19.55 -15.45
N GLU A 62 15.51 18.46 -15.64
CA GLU A 62 15.95 17.58 -14.56
C GLU A 62 16.67 18.34 -13.43
N GLY A 63 16.16 18.21 -12.21
CA GLY A 63 16.76 18.78 -11.00
C GLY A 63 16.60 20.30 -10.84
N GLY A 64 16.17 21.03 -11.87
CA GLY A 64 15.82 22.46 -11.79
C GLY A 64 16.97 23.40 -11.43
N GLY A 65 18.21 22.90 -11.43
CA GLY A 65 19.43 23.66 -11.19
C GLY A 65 20.24 23.82 -12.48
N LYS A 66 21.33 23.05 -12.64
CA LYS A 66 22.13 23.03 -13.87
C LYS A 66 21.45 22.24 -14.98
N PHE A 67 21.47 22.78 -16.20
CA PHE A 67 21.08 22.05 -17.40
C PHE A 67 22.19 21.05 -17.77
N LEU A 68 21.83 19.83 -18.20
CA LEU A 68 22.81 18.80 -18.53
C LEU A 68 23.02 18.73 -20.04
N ALA A 69 24.27 18.80 -20.48
CA ALA A 69 24.66 18.78 -21.88
C ALA A 69 25.62 17.62 -22.18
N ASP A 70 25.44 17.01 -23.36
CA ASP A 70 26.24 15.88 -23.83
C ASP A 70 27.54 16.34 -24.53
N TYR A 71 28.41 16.97 -23.76
CA TYR A 71 29.77 17.34 -24.18
C TYR A 71 30.76 16.95 -23.08
N SER A 72 32.02 16.69 -23.43
CA SER A 72 33.05 16.27 -22.47
C SER A 72 33.55 17.40 -21.57
N SER A 73 33.36 18.66 -21.96
CA SER A 73 33.79 19.84 -21.21
C SER A 73 33.17 21.13 -21.75
N ILE A 74 33.24 22.21 -20.95
CA ILE A 74 32.85 23.57 -21.36
C ILE A 74 33.61 23.99 -22.63
N SER A 75 34.91 23.74 -22.68
CA SER A 75 35.74 24.11 -23.83
C SER A 75 35.32 23.35 -25.09
N SER A 76 35.01 22.05 -24.99
CA SER A 76 34.51 21.26 -26.12
C SER A 76 33.15 21.72 -26.62
N TYR A 77 32.26 22.15 -25.73
CA TYR A 77 30.98 22.74 -26.12
C TYR A 77 31.18 24.09 -26.82
N MET A 78 32.02 24.96 -26.27
CA MET A 78 32.26 26.28 -26.85
C MET A 78 32.93 26.19 -28.23
N SER A 79 33.87 25.27 -28.42
CA SER A 79 34.55 25.08 -29.71
C SER A 79 33.71 24.33 -30.76
N ALA A 80 32.61 23.67 -30.36
CA ALA A 80 31.76 22.92 -31.27
C ALA A 80 31.10 23.83 -32.33
N ALA A 81 30.97 23.29 -33.55
CA ALA A 81 30.25 23.97 -34.62
C ALA A 81 28.76 24.14 -34.23
N GLY A 82 28.21 25.34 -34.42
CA GLY A 82 26.82 25.66 -34.07
C GLY A 82 26.60 26.13 -32.63
N SER A 83 27.64 26.15 -31.77
CA SER A 83 27.54 26.67 -30.40
C SER A 83 27.33 28.19 -30.33
N GLY A 84 27.72 28.93 -31.39
CA GLY A 84 27.80 30.40 -31.40
C GLY A 84 29.02 30.96 -30.62
N MET A 85 29.87 30.10 -30.07
CA MET A 85 30.96 30.43 -29.15
C MET A 85 32.34 29.96 -29.66
N SER A 86 32.39 29.51 -30.91
CA SER A 86 33.59 28.99 -31.55
C SER A 86 34.65 30.07 -31.73
N ALA A 87 35.87 29.65 -32.05
CA ALA A 87 36.94 30.57 -32.44
C ALA A 87 36.48 31.48 -33.58
N GLY A 88 36.65 32.79 -33.43
CA GLY A 88 36.17 33.80 -34.37
C GLY A 88 34.79 34.39 -34.04
N SER A 89 34.06 33.84 -33.06
CA SER A 89 32.87 34.51 -32.51
C SER A 89 33.26 35.53 -31.44
N GLY A 90 32.42 36.56 -31.23
CA GLY A 90 32.62 37.56 -30.17
C GLY A 90 32.46 37.02 -28.74
N PHE A 91 32.18 35.72 -28.59
CA PHE A 91 31.91 35.03 -27.33
C PHE A 91 32.87 33.85 -27.07
N SER A 92 33.98 33.78 -27.82
CA SER A 92 34.97 32.72 -27.64
C SER A 92 35.63 32.75 -26.26
N VAL A 93 36.30 31.67 -25.88
CA VAL A 93 37.11 31.64 -24.65
C VAL A 93 38.11 32.78 -24.68
N GLY A 94 38.22 33.55 -23.58
CA GLY A 94 39.13 34.69 -23.48
C GLY A 94 38.66 35.99 -24.16
N SER A 95 37.42 36.04 -24.67
CA SER A 95 36.82 37.26 -25.27
C SER A 95 36.47 38.38 -24.28
N GLY A 96 36.78 38.20 -22.98
CA GLY A 96 36.39 39.13 -21.90
C GLY A 96 34.88 39.13 -21.59
N LYS A 97 34.11 38.23 -22.19
CA LYS A 97 32.66 38.03 -21.93
C LYS A 97 32.37 36.98 -20.85
N ASP A 98 33.41 36.34 -20.31
CA ASP A 98 33.35 35.34 -19.23
C ASP A 98 32.28 34.25 -19.40
N MET A 99 31.98 33.90 -20.65
CA MET A 99 30.92 32.94 -20.96
C MET A 99 31.18 31.57 -20.35
N SER A 100 32.45 31.16 -20.25
CA SER A 100 32.83 29.90 -19.59
C SER A 100 32.44 29.85 -18.11
N LEU A 101 32.42 31.00 -17.41
CA LEU A 101 31.96 31.09 -16.02
C LEU A 101 30.43 30.98 -15.92
N MET A 102 29.71 31.60 -16.86
CA MET A 102 28.26 31.45 -16.95
C MET A 102 27.86 29.99 -17.24
N LEU A 103 28.59 29.33 -18.14
CA LEU A 103 28.40 27.92 -18.48
C LEU A 103 28.72 27.01 -17.29
N SER A 104 29.81 27.24 -16.56
CA SER A 104 30.15 26.40 -15.40
C SER A 104 29.12 26.54 -14.26
N ALA A 105 28.51 27.71 -14.09
CA ALA A 105 27.46 27.95 -13.10
C ALA A 105 26.14 27.25 -13.46
N ASN A 106 25.75 27.24 -14.73
CA ASN A 106 24.40 26.84 -15.15
C ASN A 106 24.32 25.53 -15.95
N VAL A 107 25.45 24.97 -16.40
CA VAL A 107 25.48 23.77 -17.24
C VAL A 107 26.40 22.71 -16.65
N GLY A 108 25.88 21.49 -16.49
CA GLY A 108 26.64 20.29 -16.19
C GLY A 108 26.95 19.53 -17.49
N PHE A 109 28.19 19.08 -17.63
CA PHE A 109 28.65 18.40 -18.84
C PHE A 109 28.85 16.93 -18.54
N ILE A 110 28.08 16.06 -19.19
CA ILE A 110 28.05 14.62 -18.91
C ILE A 110 28.84 13.82 -19.95
N GLY A 111 28.88 14.27 -21.20
CA GLY A 111 29.56 13.56 -22.29
C GLY A 111 29.15 12.08 -22.42
N THR A 112 29.91 11.33 -23.22
CA THR A 112 29.64 9.90 -23.49
C THR A 112 30.22 8.96 -22.44
N GLN A 113 30.97 9.46 -21.45
CA GLN A 113 31.71 8.63 -20.49
C GLN A 113 30.93 8.44 -19.19
N GLN A 114 30.70 7.19 -18.78
CA GLN A 114 29.98 6.86 -17.54
C GLN A 114 30.55 7.52 -16.27
N SER A 115 31.86 7.75 -16.22
CA SER A 115 32.51 8.43 -15.08
C SER A 115 32.01 9.86 -14.91
N MET A 116 31.69 10.56 -16.00
CA MET A 116 31.17 11.92 -15.96
C MET A 116 29.71 11.96 -15.50
N LEU A 117 28.89 10.98 -15.92
CA LEU A 117 27.54 10.79 -15.41
C LEU A 117 27.52 10.61 -13.89
N SER A 118 28.52 9.91 -13.34
CA SER A 118 28.66 9.70 -11.89
C SER A 118 28.94 10.97 -11.08
N ASN A 119 29.32 12.08 -11.71
CA ASN A 119 29.46 13.36 -11.02
C ASN A 119 28.10 13.97 -10.67
N PHE A 120 27.08 13.67 -11.48
CA PHE A 120 25.76 14.26 -11.44
C PHE A 120 24.70 13.29 -10.89
N TYR A 121 24.88 11.98 -11.09
CA TYR A 121 23.98 10.93 -10.61
C TYR A 121 24.70 9.91 -9.73
N THR A 122 23.96 9.25 -8.85
CA THR A 122 24.47 8.17 -7.99
C THR A 122 24.47 6.83 -8.74
N VAL A 123 25.46 6.64 -9.62
CA VAL A 123 25.65 5.40 -10.42
C VAL A 123 26.86 4.58 -9.96
N SER A 124 27.34 4.79 -8.73
CA SER A 124 28.50 4.09 -8.19
C SER A 124 28.22 2.60 -7.96
N ALA A 125 29.28 1.78 -7.94
CA ALA A 125 29.17 0.39 -7.51
C ALA A 125 28.53 0.34 -6.10
N GLY A 126 27.51 -0.50 -5.92
CA GLY A 126 26.75 -0.62 -4.67
C GLY A 126 25.52 0.30 -4.53
N SER A 127 25.28 1.24 -5.47
CA SER A 127 24.09 2.11 -5.44
C SER A 127 22.78 1.43 -5.88
N GLY A 128 22.87 0.25 -6.50
CA GLY A 128 21.74 -0.38 -7.20
C GLY A 128 21.46 0.19 -8.60
N PHE A 129 22.03 1.38 -8.92
CA PHE A 129 21.85 2.08 -10.19
C PHE A 129 23.13 2.12 -11.04
N SER A 130 24.07 1.20 -10.81
CA SER A 130 25.29 1.11 -11.62
C SER A 130 24.97 0.79 -13.07
N ALA A 131 25.86 1.20 -13.99
CA ALA A 131 25.72 0.84 -15.40
C ALA A 131 25.55 -0.68 -15.57
N GLY A 132 24.56 -1.09 -16.37
CA GLY A 132 24.23 -2.50 -16.58
C GLY A 132 23.41 -3.17 -15.47
N SER A 133 22.99 -2.45 -14.42
CA SER A 133 22.12 -3.02 -13.37
C SER A 133 20.66 -3.21 -13.80
N GLY A 134 20.29 -2.76 -15.00
CA GLY A 134 18.91 -2.67 -15.47
C GLY A 134 18.15 -1.45 -14.93
N GLN A 135 18.64 -0.79 -13.88
CA GLN A 135 17.99 0.35 -13.23
C GLN A 135 18.76 1.67 -13.36
N SER A 136 19.84 1.70 -14.15
CA SER A 136 20.72 2.87 -14.26
C SER A 136 20.03 4.16 -14.71
N GLN A 137 18.91 4.05 -15.45
CA GLN A 137 18.11 5.21 -15.90
C GLN A 137 17.33 5.89 -14.76
N PHE A 138 17.17 5.22 -13.63
CA PHE A 138 16.47 5.75 -12.44
C PHE A 138 17.45 6.21 -11.35
N ALA A 139 18.72 6.37 -11.70
CA ALA A 139 19.74 6.81 -10.77
C ALA A 139 19.36 8.15 -10.16
N GLN A 140 19.55 8.28 -8.85
CA GLN A 140 19.22 9.52 -8.15
C GLN A 140 20.18 10.65 -8.51
N MET A 141 19.64 11.85 -8.69
CA MET A 141 20.45 13.06 -8.88
C MET A 141 21.22 13.41 -7.61
N LYS A 142 22.47 13.84 -7.77
CA LYS A 142 23.29 14.46 -6.73
C LYS A 142 22.93 15.93 -6.62
N ALA A 143 22.12 16.25 -5.61
CA ALA A 143 21.55 17.59 -5.41
C ALA A 143 22.61 18.72 -5.42
N THR A 144 23.76 18.50 -4.77
CA THR A 144 24.85 19.49 -4.72
C THR A 144 25.51 19.74 -6.08
N ALA A 145 25.70 18.70 -6.88
CA ALA A 145 26.34 18.81 -8.20
C ALA A 145 25.41 19.48 -9.22
N LEU A 146 24.10 19.19 -9.15
CA LEU A 146 23.09 19.80 -10.01
C LEU A 146 22.60 21.15 -9.49
N GLY A 147 22.85 21.52 -8.24
CA GLY A 147 22.19 22.67 -7.60
C GLY A 147 20.67 22.46 -7.42
N ALA A 148 20.24 21.20 -7.33
CA ALA A 148 18.85 20.86 -7.07
C ALA A 148 18.53 21.15 -5.59
N THR A 149 17.46 21.88 -5.35
CA THR A 149 17.06 22.30 -4.01
C THR A 149 15.74 21.66 -3.58
N ASP A 150 15.66 21.37 -2.28
CA ASP A 150 14.42 20.93 -1.65
C ASP A 150 13.35 22.02 -1.78
N LYS A 151 12.10 21.58 -1.90
CA LYS A 151 10.95 22.48 -2.03
C LYS A 151 10.23 22.63 -0.70
N THR A 152 9.56 23.77 -0.54
CA THR A 152 8.73 24.05 0.63
C THR A 152 7.71 22.94 0.86
N ALA A 153 7.41 22.68 2.12
CA ALA A 153 6.57 21.56 2.52
C ALA A 153 5.13 21.65 1.96
N GLY A 154 4.60 20.50 1.54
CA GLY A 154 3.19 20.27 1.24
C GLY A 154 2.52 21.23 0.25
N VAL A 155 1.37 21.78 0.66
CA VAL A 155 0.45 22.58 -0.18
C VAL A 155 0.86 24.04 -0.39
N THR A 156 2.05 24.43 0.08
CA THR A 156 2.53 25.82 0.01
C THR A 156 2.97 26.24 -1.39
N THR A 157 3.02 25.30 -2.33
CA THR A 157 3.38 25.52 -3.73
C THR A 157 2.28 24.94 -4.63
N LEU A 158 2.13 25.49 -5.84
CA LEU A 158 1.12 25.01 -6.80
C LEU A 158 1.25 23.51 -7.07
N LYS A 159 2.46 23.04 -7.39
CA LYS A 159 2.72 21.63 -7.69
C LYS A 159 2.58 20.74 -6.46
N GLY A 160 2.99 21.22 -5.28
CA GLY A 160 2.79 20.50 -4.03
C GLY A 160 1.31 20.32 -3.69
N ALA A 161 0.48 21.35 -3.94
CA ALA A 161 -0.97 21.25 -3.75
C ALA A 161 -1.60 20.23 -4.70
N MET A 162 -1.22 20.22 -5.99
CA MET A 162 -1.70 19.22 -6.96
C MET A 162 -1.33 17.79 -6.53
N ALA A 163 -0.06 17.57 -6.15
CA ALA A 163 0.37 16.24 -5.69
C ALA A 163 -0.35 15.80 -4.41
N VAL A 164 -0.63 16.71 -3.49
CA VAL A 164 -1.41 16.41 -2.27
C VAL A 164 -2.85 16.01 -2.61
N MET A 165 -3.46 16.56 -3.66
CA MET A 165 -4.79 16.13 -4.11
C MET A 165 -4.78 14.65 -4.52
N ASP A 166 -3.81 14.23 -5.34
CA ASP A 166 -3.70 12.84 -5.81
C ASP A 166 -3.43 11.87 -4.64
N VAL A 167 -2.56 12.27 -3.70
CA VAL A 167 -2.25 11.48 -2.51
C VAL A 167 -3.46 11.40 -1.57
N ALA A 168 -4.26 12.46 -1.46
CA ALA A 168 -5.50 12.46 -0.68
C ALA A 168 -6.57 11.56 -1.32
N GLU A 169 -6.74 11.60 -2.65
CA GLU A 169 -7.64 10.71 -3.39
C GLU A 169 -7.25 9.23 -3.19
N THR A 170 -5.96 8.95 -3.25
CA THR A 170 -5.40 7.61 -2.95
C THR A 170 -5.76 7.18 -1.52
N ALA A 171 -5.61 8.06 -0.54
CA ALA A 171 -5.93 7.76 0.85
C ALA A 171 -7.43 7.52 1.07
N ILE A 172 -8.30 8.28 0.40
CA ILE A 172 -9.75 8.06 0.43
C ILE A 172 -10.10 6.69 -0.14
N THR A 173 -9.56 6.35 -1.31
CA THR A 173 -9.81 5.04 -1.97
C THR A 173 -9.37 3.87 -1.08
N ASN A 174 -8.22 4.00 -0.40
CA ASN A 174 -7.74 2.99 0.53
C ASN A 174 -8.67 2.84 1.74
N LEU A 175 -9.16 3.94 2.32
CA LEU A 175 -10.10 3.88 3.43
C LEU A 175 -11.46 3.30 3.02
N ASP A 176 -11.94 3.62 1.81
CA ASP A 176 -13.20 3.09 1.30
C ASP A 176 -13.11 1.59 1.02
N THR A 177 -11.96 1.10 0.55
CA THR A 177 -11.70 -0.34 0.41
C THR A 177 -11.76 -1.04 1.77
N ILE A 178 -11.07 -0.50 2.79
CA ILE A 178 -11.12 -1.05 4.15
C ILE A 178 -12.54 -1.04 4.72
N ARG A 179 -13.31 0.04 4.49
CA ARG A 179 -14.72 0.12 4.91
C ARG A 179 -15.60 -0.91 4.22
N ALA A 180 -15.38 -1.14 2.92
CA ALA A 180 -16.10 -2.16 2.16
C ALA A 180 -15.79 -3.56 2.70
N ASP A 181 -14.53 -3.86 3.00
CA ASP A 181 -14.11 -5.14 3.58
C ASP A 181 -14.76 -5.36 4.95
N LEU A 182 -14.72 -4.37 5.85
CA LEU A 182 -15.37 -4.42 7.14
C LEU A 182 -16.89 -4.60 7.02
N GLY A 183 -17.54 -3.89 6.09
CA GLY A 183 -18.97 -4.03 5.83
C GLY A 183 -19.33 -5.43 5.31
N SER A 184 -18.48 -6.02 4.47
CA SER A 184 -18.69 -7.39 3.98
C SER A 184 -18.62 -8.42 5.11
N ILE A 185 -17.65 -8.29 6.02
CA ILE A 185 -17.49 -9.14 7.20
C ILE A 185 -18.67 -8.95 8.16
N GLN A 186 -19.11 -7.71 8.37
CA GLN A 186 -20.28 -7.41 9.21
C GLN A 186 -21.52 -8.13 8.69
N ASN A 187 -21.78 -8.11 7.38
CA ASN A 187 -22.91 -8.81 6.77
C ASN A 187 -22.82 -10.33 6.98
N GLN A 188 -21.63 -10.92 6.82
CA GLN A 188 -21.41 -12.34 7.07
C GLN A 188 -21.66 -12.70 8.54
N ILE A 189 -21.19 -11.88 9.47
CA ILE A 189 -21.39 -12.09 10.92
C ILE A 189 -22.88 -12.00 11.25
N THR A 190 -23.62 -11.01 10.75
CA THR A 190 -25.07 -10.89 10.99
C THR A 190 -25.83 -12.11 10.45
N ALA A 191 -25.52 -12.58 9.24
CA ALA A 191 -26.15 -13.78 8.68
C ALA A 191 -25.83 -15.03 9.52
N THR A 192 -24.58 -15.17 9.95
CA THR A 192 -24.13 -16.29 10.79
C THR A 192 -24.82 -16.27 12.15
N ILE A 193 -24.93 -15.11 12.80
CA ILE A 193 -25.64 -14.96 14.08
C ILE A 193 -27.11 -15.38 13.93
N ASN A 194 -27.80 -14.87 12.90
CA ASN A 194 -29.20 -15.22 12.67
C ASN A 194 -29.40 -16.73 12.48
N ASN A 195 -28.51 -17.38 11.73
CA ASN A 195 -28.56 -18.84 11.54
C ASN A 195 -28.26 -19.62 12.84
N ILE A 196 -27.24 -19.20 13.60
CA ILE A 196 -26.87 -19.83 14.87
C ILE A 196 -27.98 -19.68 15.89
N THR A 197 -28.64 -18.52 15.99
CA THR A 197 -29.76 -18.31 16.92
C THR A 197 -30.92 -19.26 16.63
N VAL A 198 -31.31 -19.42 15.37
CA VAL A 198 -32.37 -20.38 14.98
C VAL A 198 -31.94 -21.82 15.29
N THR A 199 -30.70 -22.17 14.95
CA THR A 199 -30.15 -23.49 15.21
C THR A 199 -30.09 -23.80 16.71
N GLN A 200 -29.69 -22.83 17.53
CA GLN A 200 -29.64 -22.98 18.99
C GLN A 200 -31.02 -23.25 19.59
N VAL A 201 -32.07 -22.54 19.15
CA VAL A 201 -33.45 -22.77 19.60
C VAL A 201 -33.91 -24.18 19.22
N ASN A 202 -33.67 -24.60 17.98
CA ASN A 202 -34.05 -25.93 17.50
C ASN A 202 -33.31 -27.06 18.23
N VAL A 203 -32.00 -26.91 18.43
CA VAL A 203 -31.17 -27.89 19.16
C VAL A 203 -31.62 -27.99 20.62
N LYS A 204 -31.88 -26.87 21.29
CA LYS A 204 -32.37 -26.88 22.68
C LYS A 204 -33.75 -27.53 22.80
N SER A 205 -34.65 -27.28 21.85
CA SER A 205 -35.97 -27.94 21.81
C SER A 205 -35.86 -29.45 21.56
N ALA A 206 -34.94 -29.86 20.69
CA ALA A 206 -34.67 -31.28 20.44
C ALA A 206 -34.04 -31.96 21.67
N GLU A 207 -33.11 -31.29 22.36
CA GLU A 207 -32.54 -31.78 23.62
C GLU A 207 -33.63 -31.94 24.70
N SER A 208 -34.49 -30.93 24.88
CA SER A 208 -35.62 -30.98 25.82
C SER A 208 -36.54 -32.17 25.56
N THR A 209 -36.85 -32.46 24.28
CA THR A 209 -37.68 -33.62 23.91
C THR A 209 -37.05 -34.96 24.28
N ILE A 210 -35.71 -35.06 24.28
CA ILE A 210 -34.99 -36.30 24.59
C ILE A 210 -34.73 -36.44 26.09
N ARG A 211 -34.44 -35.32 26.77
CA ARG A 211 -33.90 -35.32 28.13
C ARG A 211 -34.91 -34.96 29.19
N ASP A 212 -35.87 -34.08 28.89
CA ASP A 212 -36.86 -33.65 29.87
C ASP A 212 -37.96 -34.70 30.01
N VAL A 213 -38.40 -34.93 31.25
CA VAL A 213 -39.50 -35.83 31.54
C VAL A 213 -40.83 -35.11 31.39
N ASP A 214 -41.82 -35.76 30.75
CA ASP A 214 -43.19 -35.26 30.77
C ASP A 214 -43.80 -35.48 32.15
N PHE A 215 -43.94 -34.38 32.90
CA PHE A 215 -44.48 -34.38 34.26
C PHE A 215 -45.88 -34.99 34.34
N ALA A 216 -46.71 -34.86 33.31
CA ALA A 216 -48.05 -35.46 33.32
C ALA A 216 -47.97 -36.99 33.37
N SER A 217 -47.09 -37.58 32.54
CA SER A 217 -46.88 -39.02 32.50
C SER A 217 -46.16 -39.55 33.76
N GLU A 218 -45.15 -38.84 34.23
CA GLU A 218 -44.36 -39.23 35.40
C GLU A 218 -45.18 -39.09 36.70
N SER A 219 -46.01 -38.05 36.81
CA SER A 219 -46.92 -37.90 37.94
C SER A 219 -47.94 -39.03 37.99
N ALA A 220 -48.49 -39.46 36.85
CA ALA A 220 -49.39 -40.62 36.78
C ALA A 220 -48.68 -41.92 37.18
N ASN A 221 -47.44 -42.13 36.71
CA ASN A 221 -46.62 -43.28 37.09
C ASN A 221 -46.27 -43.28 38.59
N TYR A 222 -45.88 -42.12 39.13
CA TYR A 222 -45.59 -41.94 40.55
C TYR A 222 -46.82 -42.21 41.41
N SER A 223 -47.99 -41.66 41.05
CA SER A 223 -49.25 -41.92 41.74
C SER A 223 -49.63 -43.41 41.66
N LYS A 224 -49.50 -44.04 40.51
CA LYS A 224 -49.72 -45.49 40.34
C LYS A 224 -48.78 -46.30 41.23
N ALA A 225 -47.48 -45.99 41.24
CA ALA A 225 -46.49 -46.68 42.06
C ALA A 225 -46.76 -46.51 43.56
N ASN A 226 -47.18 -45.32 43.99
CA ASN A 226 -47.56 -45.06 45.38
C ASN A 226 -48.80 -45.86 45.80
N ILE A 227 -49.85 -45.88 44.97
CA ILE A 227 -51.03 -46.72 45.21
C ILE A 227 -50.65 -48.22 45.22
N LEU A 228 -49.76 -48.65 44.33
CA LEU A 228 -49.27 -50.04 44.30
C LEU A 228 -48.49 -50.38 45.58
N ALA A 229 -47.64 -49.48 46.07
CA ALA A 229 -46.87 -49.67 47.31
C ALA A 229 -47.78 -49.77 48.54
N GLN A 230 -48.82 -48.94 48.60
CA GLN A 230 -49.84 -49.01 49.66
C GLN A 230 -50.66 -50.33 49.57
N SER A 231 -51.05 -50.71 48.36
CA SER A 231 -51.79 -51.97 48.11
C SER A 231 -50.93 -53.21 48.40
N GLY A 232 -49.65 -53.21 48.03
CA GLY A 232 -48.69 -54.28 48.32
C GLY A 232 -48.41 -54.41 49.82
N SER A 233 -48.31 -53.30 50.54
CA SER A 233 -48.23 -53.31 52.01
C SER A 233 -49.49 -53.91 52.64
N TYR A 234 -50.67 -53.59 52.12
CA TYR A 234 -51.93 -54.18 52.58
C TYR A 234 -52.02 -55.69 52.27
N ALA A 235 -51.61 -56.09 51.06
CA ALA A 235 -51.57 -57.50 50.66
C ALA A 235 -50.58 -58.31 51.50
N LEU A 236 -49.40 -57.76 51.82
CA LEU A 236 -48.44 -58.37 52.74
C LEU A 236 -49.03 -58.52 54.15
N ALA A 237 -49.72 -57.49 54.67
CA ALA A 237 -50.40 -57.57 55.96
C ALA A 237 -51.48 -58.68 55.96
N GLN A 238 -52.24 -58.80 54.88
CA GLN A 238 -53.28 -59.83 54.75
C GLN A 238 -52.71 -61.24 54.55
N ALA A 239 -51.60 -61.40 53.82
CA ALA A 239 -50.90 -62.67 53.69
C ALA A 239 -50.37 -63.16 55.04
N ASN A 240 -49.77 -62.28 55.84
CA ASN A 240 -49.33 -62.59 57.21
C ASN A 240 -50.50 -63.01 58.12
N ALA A 241 -51.65 -62.34 58.02
CA ALA A 241 -52.86 -62.71 58.76
C ALA A 241 -53.43 -64.08 58.33
N SER A 242 -53.38 -64.41 57.04
CA SER A 242 -53.84 -65.72 56.54
C SER A 242 -53.02 -66.89 57.07
N GLN A 243 -51.70 -66.71 57.25
CA GLN A 243 -50.82 -67.71 57.85
C GLN A 243 -51.21 -67.98 59.32
N GLN A 244 -51.64 -66.96 60.06
CA GLN A 244 -52.14 -67.13 61.43
C GLN A 244 -53.45 -67.92 61.50
N ASN A 245 -54.32 -67.82 60.49
CA ASN A 245 -55.55 -68.62 60.42
C ASN A 245 -55.26 -70.12 60.25
N VAL A 246 -54.15 -70.48 59.59
CA VAL A 246 -53.71 -71.88 59.47
C VAL A 246 -53.21 -72.43 60.81
N LEU A 247 -52.48 -71.63 61.58
CA LEU A 247 -52.11 -71.98 62.97
C LEU A 247 -53.35 -72.22 63.86
N ARG A 248 -54.45 -71.50 63.62
CA ARG A 248 -55.72 -71.70 64.32
C ARG A 248 -56.46 -72.98 63.94
N LEU A 249 -56.13 -73.59 62.80
CA LEU A 249 -56.69 -74.88 62.35
C LEU A 249 -55.86 -76.09 62.82
N LEU A 250 -54.68 -75.86 63.38
CA LEU A 250 -53.77 -76.89 63.91
C LEU A 250 -53.83 -77.01 65.45
N GLN A 251 -54.67 -76.22 66.11
CA GLN A 251 -55.05 -76.38 67.52
C GLN A 251 -56.43 -77.05 67.61
#